data_AF-A0A448J765-F1
#
_entry.id   AF-A0A448J765-F1
#
_cell.length_a   1.000
_cell.length_b   1.000
_cell.length_c   1.000
_cell.angle_alpha   90.00
_cell.angle_beta   90.00
_cell.angle_gamma   90.00
#
_symmetry.space_group_name_H-M   'P 1'
#
loop_
_entity.id
_entity.type
_entity.pdbx_description
1 polymer ?
#
loop_
_entity_poly.entity_id
_entity_poly.type
_entity_poly.pdbx_seq_one_letter_code
_entity_poly.pdbx_strand_id
1 'polypeptide(L)' 'MKNVYCINHPLIEHKLRILRVKETKPFQFRMLIDEISSFLLFEASKDFSLKEIEISTPI' A
#
# COMPACT_ATOMS: atom_id res chain seq x y z
N MET A 1 -1.05 -18.47 -12.86
CA MET A 1 -0.21 -17.71 -11.89
C MET A 1 -0.77 -17.98 -10.50
N LYS A 2 -0.11 -18.82 -9.69
CA LYS A 2 -0.68 -19.33 -8.43
C LYS A 2 -0.41 -18.42 -7.21
N ASN A 3 0.59 -17.55 -7.29
CA ASN A 3 1.07 -16.70 -6.19
C ASN A 3 1.06 -15.20 -6.55
N VAL A 4 0.12 -14.76 -7.38
CA VAL A 4 0.01 -13.35 -7.80
C VAL A 4 -1.32 -12.80 -7.31
N TYR A 5 -1.25 -11.74 -6.52
CA TYR A 5 -2.39 -11.05 -5.95
C TYR A 5 -2.48 -9.67 -6.62
N CYS A 6 -3.57 -9.42 -7.34
CA CYS A 6 -3.86 -8.11 -7.92
C CYS A 6 -4.66 -7.29 -6.92
N ILE A 7 -4.11 -6.17 -6.47
CA ILE A 7 -4.75 -5.30 -5.48
C ILE A 7 -5.63 -4.30 -6.23
N ASN A 8 -6.94 -4.54 -6.21
CA ASN A 8 -7.94 -3.69 -6.86
C ASN A 8 -8.42 -2.60 -5.88
N HIS A 9 -7.69 -1.49 -5.81
CA HIS A 9 -8.04 -0.35 -4.97
C HIS A 9 -8.09 0.94 -5.80
N PRO A 10 -9.17 1.74 -5.72
CA PRO A 10 -9.38 2.89 -6.60
C PRO A 10 -8.30 3.98 -6.44
N LEU A 11 -7.76 4.17 -5.23
CA LEU A 11 -6.66 5.12 -5.02
C LEU A 11 -5.34 4.62 -5.62
N ILE A 12 -5.10 3.30 -5.64
CA ILE A 12 -3.91 2.73 -6.28
C ILE A 12 -4.01 2.98 -7.79
N GLU A 13 -5.16 2.68 -8.40
CA GLU A 13 -5.41 2.91 -9.82
C GLU A 13 -5.27 4.39 -10.22
N HIS A 14 -5.87 5.29 -9.43
CA HIS A 14 -5.76 6.73 -9.63
C HIS A 14 -4.29 7.21 -9.61
N LYS A 15 -3.53 6.81 -8.59
CA LYS A 15 -2.11 7.19 -8.44
C LYS A 15 -1.23 6.57 -9.53
N LEU A 16 -1.48 5.31 -9.89
CA LEU A 16 -0.79 4.62 -10.99
C LEU A 16 -1.01 5.33 -12.33
N ARG A 17 -2.21 5.84 -12.58
CA ARG A 17 -2.50 6.61 -13.80
C ARG A 17 -1.62 7.85 -13.88
N ILE A 18 -1.47 8.61 -12.79
CA ILE A 18 -0.61 9.80 -12.74
C ILE A 18 0.87 9.39 -12.88
N LEU A 19 1.30 8.34 -12.18
CA LEU A 19 2.67 7.85 -12.20
C LEU A 19 3.15 7.45 -13.61
N ARG A 20 2.24 6.95 -14.46
CA ARG A 20 2.53 6.57 -15.85
C ARG A 20 2.62 7.74 -16.85
N VAL A 21 2.21 8.95 -16.46
CA VAL A 21 2.31 10.14 -17.32
C VAL A 21 3.79 10.52 -17.49
N LYS A 22 4.25 10.67 -18.73
CA LYS A 22 5.68 10.92 -19.06
C LYS A 22 6.20 12.23 -18.46
N GLU A 23 5.31 13.20 -18.32
CA GLU A 23 5.60 14.54 -17.81
C GLU A 23 5.62 14.60 -16.27
N THR A 24 5.33 13.50 -15.56
CA THR A 24 5.34 13.45 -14.10
C THR A 24 6.73 13.79 -13.57
N LYS A 25 6.78 14.86 -12.76
CA LYS A 25 8.05 15.37 -12.23
C LYS A 25 8.70 14.35 -11.28
N PRO A 26 10.04 14.26 -11.23
CA PRO A 26 10.73 13.27 -10.39
C PRO A 26 10.34 13.28 -8.91
N PHE A 27 10.06 14.46 -8.35
CA PHE A 27 9.58 14.60 -6.97
C PHE A 27 8.20 13.95 -6.78
N GLN A 28 7.24 14.28 -7.65
CA GLN A 28 5.90 13.73 -7.61
C GLN A 28 5.89 12.22 -7.85
N PHE A 29 6.75 11.73 -8.75
CA PHE A 29 6.91 10.30 -9.00
C PHE A 29 7.29 9.54 -7.73
N ARG A 30 8.28 10.03 -6.97
CA ARG A 30 8.68 9.42 -5.70
C ARG A 30 7.56 9.43 -4.67
N MET A 31 6.86 10.56 -4.51
CA MET A 31 5.72 10.64 -3.60
C MET A 31 4.63 9.62 -3.95
N LEU A 32 4.28 9.49 -5.23
CA LEU A 32 3.26 8.53 -5.67
C LEU A 32 3.68 7.07 -5.40
N ILE A 33 4.97 6.75 -5.58
CA ILE A 33 5.51 5.43 -5.22
C ILE A 33 5.36 5.17 -3.73
N ASP A 34 5.73 6.13 -2.87
CA ASP A 34 5.65 5.96 -1.42
C ASP A 34 4.20 5.73 -0.95
N GLU A 35 3.25 6.47 -1.53
CA GLU A 35 1.83 6.31 -1.26
C GLU A 35 1.31 4.95 -1.72
N ILE A 36 1.62 4.54 -2.96
CA ILE A 36 1.21 3.23 -3.48
C ILE A 36 1.81 2.12 -2.62
N SER A 37 3.08 2.22 -2.26
CA SER A 37 3.79 1.23 -1.45
C SER A 37 3.13 1.04 -0.08
N SER A 38 2.58 2.11 0.52
CA SER A 38 1.85 2.03 1.78
C SER A 38 0.58 1.20 1.66
N PHE A 39 -0.17 1.33 0.56
CA PHE A 39 -1.34 0.48 0.30
C PHE A 39 -0.95 -0.98 0.03
N LEU A 40 0.14 -1.20 -0.72
CA LEU A 40 0.65 -2.54 -0.98
C LEU A 40 1.10 -3.22 0.32
N LEU A 41 1.79 -2.49 1.20
CA LEU A 41 2.24 -2.99 2.49
C LEU A 41 1.06 -3.40 3.37
N PHE A 42 0.01 -2.57 3.42
CA PHE A 42 -1.20 -2.90 4.18
C PHE A 42 -1.76 -4.25 3.75
N GLU A 43 -1.97 -4.47 2.45
CA GLU A 43 -2.52 -5.74 1.98
C GLU A 43 -1.53 -6.90 2.11
N ALA A 44 -0.23 -6.67 1.92
CA ALA A 44 0.80 -7.69 2.10
C ALA A 44 0.97 -8.15 3.56
N SER A 45 0.65 -7.28 4.53
CA SER A 45 0.77 -7.56 5.96
C SER A 45 -0.45 -8.24 6.58
N LYS A 46 -1.51 -8.46 5.80
CA LYS A 46 -2.81 -8.96 6.28
C LYS A 46 -2.75 -10.33 6.95
N ASP A 47 -1.84 -11.18 6.50
CA ASP A 47 -1.70 -12.56 6.98
C ASP A 47 -0.65 -12.69 8.10
N PHE A 48 -0.21 -11.59 8.70
CA PHE A 48 0.74 -11.64 9.81
C PHE A 48 0.13 -12.36 11.01
N SER A 49 0.88 -13.34 11.53
CA SER A 49 0.49 -14.05 12.75
C SER A 49 0.46 -13.10 13.94
N LEU A 50 -0.63 -13.12 14.69
CA LEU A 50 -0.79 -12.36 15.92
C LEU A 50 -0.59 -13.26 17.13
N LYS A 51 -0.26 -12.64 18.27
CA LYS A 51 -0.17 -13.30 19.56
C LYS A 51 -1.01 -12.53 20.56
N GLU A 52 -1.86 -13.25 21.29
CA GLU A 52 -2.63 -12.67 22.39
C GLU A 52 -1.69 -12.33 23.55
N ILE A 53 -1.83 -11.10 24.05
CA ILE A 53 -1.14 -10.60 25.23
C ILE A 53 -2.14 -9.85 26.10
N GLU A 54 -2.04 -10.02 27.42
CA GLU A 54 -2.84 -9.28 28.37
C GLU A 54 -2.21 -7.90 28.60
N ILE A 55 -3.01 -6.85 28.54
CA ILE A 55 -2.59 -5.46 28.79
C ILE A 55 -3.54 -4.80 29.78
N SER A 56 -3.04 -3.82 30.55
CA SER A 56 -3.87 -2.95 31.37
C SER A 56 -4.07 -1.62 30.65
N THR A 57 -5.33 -1.25 30.42
CA THR A 57 -5.69 0.05 29.86
C THR A 57 -5.73 1.12 30.97
N PRO A 58 -5.65 2.42 30.62
CA PRO A 58 -5.78 3.49 31.62
C PRO A 58 -7.13 3.57 32.35
N ILE A 59 -8.15 2.86 31.83
CA ILE A 59 -9.50 2.68 32.40
C ILE A 59 -9.68 1.19 32.69
#